data_AF-A0A5A7YZC4-F1
#
_entry.id   AF-A0A5A7YZC4-F1
#
_cell.length_a   1.000
_cell.length_b   1.000
_cell.length_c   1.000
_cell.angle_alpha   90.00
_cell.angle_beta   90.00
_cell.angle_gamma   90.00
#
_symmetry.space_group_name_H-M   'P 1'
#
loop_
_entity.id
_entity.type
_entity.pdbx_description
1 polymer ?
#
loop_
_entity_poly.entity_id
_entity_poly.type
_entity_poly.pdbx_seq_one_letter_code
_entity_poly.pdbx_strand_id
1 'polypeptide(L)' 'MLVNHERRLLTKAAQAMDGHISIKREMDRAWPGDHSRLTSLESRGDLVWVGERAGPHLGGTFATWQITDAGLSRLEQLSA' A
#
# COMPACT_ATOMS: atom_id res chain seq x y z
N MET A 1 5.31 -13.10 10.51
CA MET A 1 5.43 -13.73 9.19
C MET A 1 5.16 -12.70 8.10
N LEU A 2 6.04 -12.52 7.11
CA LEU A 2 5.87 -11.56 6.01
C LEU A 2 4.53 -11.73 5.27
N VAL A 3 4.12 -12.98 5.06
CA VAL A 3 2.88 -13.37 4.36
C VAL A 3 1.63 -12.71 4.94
N ASN A 4 1.54 -12.58 6.27
CA ASN A 4 0.39 -11.92 6.91
C ASN A 4 0.31 -10.42 6.63
N HIS A 5 1.47 -9.75 6.50
CA HIS A 5 1.50 -8.32 6.18
C HIS A 5 1.16 -8.06 4.73
N GLU A 6 1.65 -8.88 3.80
CA GLU A 6 1.32 -8.78 2.36
C GLU A 6 -0.19 -8.94 2.15
N ARG A 7 -0.77 -10.03 2.65
CA ARG A 7 -2.22 -10.28 2.56
C ARG A 7 -3.01 -9.11 3.14
N ARG A 8 -2.62 -8.60 4.32
CA ARG A 8 -3.28 -7.46 4.96
C ARG A 8 -3.22 -6.19 4.11
N LEU A 9 -2.07 -5.89 3.50
CA LEU A 9 -1.90 -4.68 2.68
C LEU A 9 -2.67 -4.76 1.36
N LEU A 10 -2.61 -5.91 0.67
CA LEU A 10 -3.39 -6.15 -0.54
C LEU A 10 -4.90 -6.14 -0.25
N THR A 11 -5.35 -6.73 0.86
CA THR A 11 -6.75 -6.67 1.29
C THR A 11 -7.20 -5.22 1.49
N LYS A 12 -6.40 -4.40 2.17
CA LYS A 12 -6.72 -2.98 2.38
C LYS A 12 -6.83 -2.21 1.07
N ALA A 13 -5.91 -2.45 0.14
CA ALA A 13 -5.96 -1.80 -1.18
C ALA A 13 -7.19 -2.24 -1.97
N ALA A 14 -7.47 -3.56 -2.03
CA ALA A 14 -8.61 -4.13 -2.73
C ALA A 14 -9.98 -3.65 -2.19
N GLN A 15 -10.08 -3.39 -0.88
CA GLN A 15 -11.31 -2.93 -0.23
C GLN A 15 -11.54 -1.41 -0.36
N ALA A 16 -10.52 -0.64 -0.72
CA ALA A 16 -10.68 0.80 -0.94
C ALA A 16 -11.43 1.06 -2.26
N MET A 17 -12.29 2.07 -2.29
CA MET A 17 -13.16 2.36 -3.46
C MET A 17 -12.40 2.53 -4.78
N ASP A 18 -11.17 3.04 -4.73
CA ASP A 18 -10.32 3.26 -5.91
C ASP A 18 -9.20 2.20 -6.05
N GLY A 19 -9.21 1.16 -5.22
CA GLY A 19 -8.08 0.21 -5.14
C GLY A 19 -6.83 0.82 -4.47
N HIS A 20 -6.97 1.97 -3.81
CA HIS A 20 -5.85 2.74 -3.27
C HIS A 20 -5.51 2.39 -1.83
N ILE A 21 -4.21 2.35 -1.53
CA ILE A 21 -3.69 2.35 -0.18
C ILE A 21 -2.77 3.54 0.02
N SER A 22 -3.00 4.29 1.09
CA SER A 22 -2.17 5.44 1.47
C SER A 22 -1.57 5.23 2.85
N ILE A 23 -0.29 5.55 2.99
CA ILE A 23 0.39 5.55 4.29
C ILE A 23 0.84 6.96 4.63
N LYS A 24 0.63 7.36 5.88
CA LYS A 24 1.05 8.66 6.39
C LYS A 24 2.53 8.61 6.77
N ARG A 25 3.29 9.63 6.38
CA ARG A 25 4.64 9.89 6.88
C ARG A 25 4.56 10.27 8.36
N GLU A 26 5.49 9.75 9.16
CA GLU A 26 5.57 10.04 10.59
C GLU A 26 5.99 11.50 10.84
N MET A 27 5.79 11.99 12.08
CA MET A 27 6.10 13.38 12.43
C MET A 27 7.59 13.72 12.32
N ASP A 28 8.45 12.73 12.51
CA ASP A 28 9.92 12.81 12.33
C ASP A 28 10.35 12.71 10.85
N ARG A 29 9.38 12.69 9.92
CA ARG A 29 9.55 12.51 8.47
C ARG A 29 9.97 11.09 8.05
N ALA A 30 10.03 10.13 8.97
CA ALA A 30 10.26 8.73 8.64
C ALA A 30 9.02 8.11 7.98
N TRP A 31 9.27 7.05 7.20
CA TRP A 31 8.20 6.22 6.68
C TRP A 31 7.99 5.02 7.59
N PRO A 32 6.72 4.64 7.87
CA PRO A 32 6.46 3.46 8.67
C PRO A 32 6.92 2.21 7.90
N GLY A 33 7.15 1.11 8.62
CA GLY A 33 7.61 -0.14 8.00
C GLY A 33 6.68 -0.71 6.92
N ASP A 34 5.42 -0.29 6.86
CA ASP A 34 4.53 -0.65 5.75
C ASP A 34 4.93 -0.01 4.41
N HIS A 35 5.66 1.11 4.42
CA HIS A 35 6.22 1.71 3.20
C HIS A 35 7.14 0.75 2.46
N SER A 36 8.14 0.18 3.15
CA SER A 36 9.09 -0.73 2.50
C SER A 36 8.41 -2.00 1.97
N ARG A 37 7.34 -2.45 2.65
CA ARG A 37 6.50 -3.57 2.18
C ARG A 37 5.71 -3.21 0.94
N LEU A 38 5.15 -2.00 0.87
CA LEU A 38 4.43 -1.51 -0.31
C LEU A 38 5.37 -1.33 -1.50
N THR A 39 6.58 -0.80 -1.29
CA THR A 39 7.63 -0.75 -2.32
C THR A 39 8.04 -2.16 -2.79
N SER A 40 8.05 -3.15 -1.90
CA SER A 40 8.35 -4.54 -2.27
C SER A 40 7.22 -5.22 -3.05
N LEU A 41 5.97 -4.81 -2.84
CA LEU A 41 4.81 -5.25 -3.62
C LEU A 41 4.81 -4.57 -5.00
N GLU A 42 5.13 -3.28 -5.03
CA GLU A 42 5.31 -2.50 -6.27
C GLU A 42 6.39 -3.11 -7.17
N SER A 43 7.56 -3.45 -6.62
CA SER A 43 8.66 -4.02 -7.42
C SER A 43 8.31 -5.37 -8.06
N ARG A 44 7.27 -6.06 -7.57
CA ARG A 44 6.74 -7.31 -8.15
C ARG A 44 5.54 -7.08 -9.08
N GLY A 45 5.07 -5.84 -9.20
CA GLY A 45 3.89 -5.50 -9.99
C GLY A 45 2.55 -5.76 -9.29
N ASP A 46 2.55 -6.11 -8.01
CA ASP A 46 1.32 -6.31 -7.23
C ASP A 46 0.60 -4.97 -6.96
N LEU A 47 1.37 -3.88 -6.93
CA LEU A 47 0.90 -2.51 -6.77
C LEU A 47 1.57 -1.60 -7.80
N VAL A 48 0.95 -0.46 -8.09
CA VAL A 48 1.56 0.63 -8.85
C VAL A 48 1.63 1.89 -8.01
N TRP A 49 2.75 2.60 -8.08
CA TRP A 49 2.94 3.88 -7.42
C TRP A 49 2.04 4.96 -8.04
N VAL A 50 1.27 5.66 -7.19
CA VAL A 50 0.38 6.75 -7.62
C VAL A 50 0.99 8.12 -7.32
N GLY A 51 1.74 8.25 -6.21
CA GLY A 51 2.41 9.49 -5.85
C GLY A 51 2.39 9.82 -4.35
N GLU A 52 3.14 10.85 -3.99
CA GLU A 52 3.04 11.49 -2.67
C GLU A 52 2.05 12.65 -2.73
N ARG A 53 1.10 12.72 -1.79
CA ARG A 53 0.15 13.83 -1.66
C ARG A 53 0.16 14.41 -0.26
N ALA A 54 0.10 15.74 -0.16
CA ALA A 54 -0.14 16.39 1.13
C ALA A 54 -1.58 16.12 1.59
N GLY A 55 -1.75 15.74 2.85
CA GLY A 55 -3.08 15.53 3.42
C GLY A 55 -3.92 16.82 3.45
N PRO A 56 -5.25 16.72 3.37
CA PRO A 56 -6.16 17.88 3.26
C PRO A 56 -6.20 18.79 4.51
N HIS A 57 -5.74 18.31 5.67
CA HIS A 57 -5.70 19.09 6.90
C HIS A 57 -4.31 19.02 7.54
N LEU A 58 -3.66 20.19 7.67
CA LEU A 58 -2.46 20.52 8.44
C LEU A 58 -1.72 19.32 9.08
N GLY A 59 -0.91 18.62 8.28
CA GLY A 59 0.19 17.81 8.80
C GLY A 59 0.20 16.37 8.33
N GLY A 60 0.82 16.15 7.18
CA GLY A 60 1.30 14.83 6.76
C GLY A 60 1.44 14.71 5.26
N THR A 61 2.57 14.15 4.82
CA THR A 61 2.72 13.62 3.47
C THR A 61 2.21 12.19 3.47
N PHE A 62 1.43 11.83 2.46
CA PHE A 62 0.97 10.47 2.25
C PHE A 62 1.59 9.91 1.00
N ALA A 63 2.07 8.68 1.05
CA ALA A 63 2.50 7.92 -0.10
C ALA A 63 1.34 6.99 -0.50
N THR A 64 0.97 6.98 -1.78
CA THR A 64 -0.20 6.26 -2.29
C THR A 64 0.19 5.26 -3.38
N TRP A 65 -0.35 4.05 -3.27
CA TRP A 65 -0.27 3.00 -4.28
C TRP A 65 -1.67 2.54 -4.68
N GLN A 66 -1.79 1.98 -5.87
CA GLN A 66 -3.00 1.33 -6.39
C GLN A 66 -2.74 -0.16 -6.59
N ILE A 67 -3.70 -1.01 -6.24
CA ILE A 67 -3.63 -2.43 -6.52
C ILE A 67 -3.81 -2.71 -8.02
N THR A 68 -3.01 -3.63 -8.55
CA THR A 68 -3.12 -4.10 -9.93
C THR A 68 -3.92 -5.39 -10.01
N ASP A 69 -4.30 -5.81 -11.22
CA ASP A 69 -4.91 -7.12 -11.44
C ASP A 69 -4.00 -8.27 -10.94
N ALA A 70 -2.68 -8.16 -11.12
CA ALA A 70 -1.72 -9.12 -10.59
C ALA A 70 -1.74 -9.18 -9.05
N GLY A 71 -1.84 -8.02 -8.40
CA GLY A 71 -2.00 -7.92 -6.94
C GLY A 71 -3.30 -8.53 -6.44
N LEU A 72 -4.40 -8.40 -7.18
CA LEU A 72 -5.66 -9.05 -6.87
C LEU A 72 -5.55 -10.58 -7.00
N SER A 73 -4.99 -11.10 -8.09
CA SER A 73 -4.74 -12.54 -8.25
C SER A 73 -3.83 -13.08 -7.15
N ARG A 74 -2.82 -12.32 -6.73
CA ARG A 74 -1.95 -12.70 -5.62
C ARG A 74 -2.69 -12.73 -4.29
N LEU A 75 -3.59 -11.78 -4.05
CA LEU A 75 -4.43 -11.78 -2.84
C LEU A 75 -5.32 -13.03 -2.78
N GLU A 76 -5.89 -13.47 -3.90
CA GLU A 76 -6.68 -14.71 -3.99
C GLU A 76 -5.83 -15.93 -3.61
N GLN A 77 -4.62 -16.04 -4.16
CA GLN A 77 -3.67 -17.13 -3.83
C GLN A 77 -3.28 -17.16 -2.35
N LEU A 78 -3.17 -15.99 -1.71
CA LEU A 78 -2.83 -15.86 -0.29
C LEU A 78 -4.02 -16.11 0.65
N SER A 79 -5.23 -16.17 0.10
CA SER A 79 -6.48 -16.36 0.85
C SER A 79 -7.08 -17.76 0.66
N ALA A 80 -6.52 -18.55 -0.26
CA ALA A 80 -6.78 -19.97 -0.46
C ALA A 80 -6.05 -20.83 0.59
#